data_AF-A0A090W8G3-F1
#
_entry.id   AF-A0A090W8G3-F1
#
_cell.length_a   1.000
_cell.length_b   1.000
_cell.length_c   1.000
_cell.angle_alpha   90.00
_cell.angle_beta   90.00
_cell.angle_gamma   90.00
#
_symmetry.space_group_name_H-M   'P 1'
#
loop_
_entity.id
_entity.type
_entity.pdbx_description
1 polymer ?
#
loop_
_entity_poly.entity_id
_entity_poly.type
_entity_poly.pdbx_seq_one_letter_code
_entity_poly.pdbx_strand_id
1 'polypeptide(L)' 'MERAYTASQKRIVRSFSLTAKERYIIFKKEYPKIEKRIPQYLVASYLGITKEFLSKIKSQLAQKSQ' A
#
# COMPACT_ATOMS: atom_id res chain seq x y z
N MET A 1 -8.33 -3.99 -35.48
CA MET A 1 -8.87 -3.15 -34.40
C MET A 1 -8.76 -3.88 -33.04
N GLU A 2 -7.56 -4.25 -32.59
CA GLU A 2 -7.44 -5.18 -31.43
C GLU A 2 -6.47 -4.69 -30.35
N ARG A 3 -5.68 -3.63 -30.59
CA ARG A 3 -4.65 -3.18 -29.65
C ARG A 3 -5.09 -2.07 -28.69
N ALA A 4 -6.11 -1.29 -29.07
CA ALA A 4 -6.62 -0.19 -28.25
C ALA A 4 -7.50 -0.69 -27.08
N TYR A 5 -8.16 -1.85 -27.23
CA TYR A 5 -9.06 -2.41 -26.21
C TYR A 5 -8.29 -3.05 -25.04
N THR A 6 -7.13 -3.65 -25.32
CA THR A 6 -6.28 -4.29 -24.30
C THR A 6 -5.59 -3.26 -23.39
N ALA A 7 -5.27 -2.07 -23.91
CA ALA A 7 -4.60 -1.01 -23.16
C ALA A 7 -5.53 -0.34 -22.12
N SER A 8 -6.82 -0.19 -22.43
CA SER A 8 -7.82 0.36 -21.51
C SER A 8 -8.22 -0.64 -20.42
N GLN A 9 -8.33 -1.93 -20.75
CA GLN A 9 -8.59 -3.00 -19.77
C GLN A 9 -7.44 -3.18 -18.76
N LYS A 10 -6.17 -3.08 -19.21
CA LYS A 10 -5.00 -3.13 -18.31
C LYS A 10 -4.97 -1.99 -17.27
N ARG A 11 -5.60 -0.85 -17.56
CA ARG A 11 -5.68 0.28 -16.63
C ARG A 11 -6.71 0.05 -15.52
N ILE A 12 -7.84 -0.56 -15.84
CA ILE A 12 -8.92 -0.85 -14.88
C ILE A 12 -8.48 -1.92 -13.89
N VAL A 13 -7.79 -2.98 -14.34
CA VAL A 13 -7.21 -4.02 -13.46
C VAL A 13 -6.16 -3.43 -12.50
N ARG A 14 -5.46 -2.37 -12.92
CA ARG A 14 -4.46 -1.68 -12.09
C ARG A 14 -5.07 -0.69 -11.10
N SER A 15 -6.34 -0.33 -11.28
CA SER A 15 -7.03 0.68 -10.48
C SER A 15 -7.76 0.12 -9.24
N PHE A 16 -7.92 -1.20 -9.12
CA PHE A 16 -8.73 -1.83 -8.05
C PHE A 16 -8.00 -2.85 -7.17
N SER A 17 -6.68 -3.01 -7.30
CA SER A 17 -5.94 -4.08 -6.60
C SER A 17 -4.78 -3.57 -5.75
N LEU A 18 -4.85 -2.35 -5.20
CA LEU A 18 -3.80 -1.89 -4.29
C LEU A 18 -3.83 -2.73 -3.02
N THR A 19 -2.80 -3.55 -2.87
CA THR A 19 -2.61 -4.37 -1.65
C THR A 19 -2.40 -3.44 -0.45
N ALA A 20 -2.69 -3.92 0.77
CA ALA A 20 -2.44 -3.14 1.98
C ALA A 20 -0.98 -2.66 2.09
N LYS A 21 -0.04 -3.42 1.51
CA LYS A 21 1.37 -3.04 1.38
C LYS A 21 1.53 -1.80 0.51
N GLU A 22 0.90 -1.75 -0.65
CA GLU A 22 0.96 -0.58 -1.53
C GLU A 22 0.28 0.63 -0.90
N ARG A 23 -0.87 0.44 -0.25
CA ARG A 23 -1.54 1.51 0.53
C ARG A 23 -0.64 2.06 1.64
N TYR A 24 0.09 1.20 2.35
CA TYR A 24 1.07 1.63 3.35
C TYR A 24 2.26 2.37 2.74
N ILE A 25 2.77 1.95 1.58
CA ILE A 25 3.85 2.65 0.87
C ILE A 25 3.39 4.05 0.45
N ILE A 26 2.16 4.17 -0.08
CA ILE A 26 1.58 5.46 -0.46
C ILE A 26 1.41 6.34 0.77
N PHE A 27 0.83 5.82 1.86
CA PHE A 27 0.70 6.53 3.13
C PHE A 27 2.04 7.06 3.64
N LYS A 28 3.10 6.24 3.58
CA LYS A 28 4.45 6.64 4.00
C LYS A 28 5.04 7.73 3.09
N LYS A 29 4.73 7.71 1.79
CA LYS A 29 5.19 8.72 0.83
C LYS A 29 4.44 10.04 0.96
N GLU A 30 3.13 10.00 1.13
CA GLU A 30 2.30 11.20 1.28
C GLU A 30 2.45 11.84 2.66
N TYR A 31 2.61 11.02 3.69
CA TYR A 31 2.64 11.46 5.09
C TYR A 31 3.88 10.98 5.86
N PRO A 32 5.11 11.28 5.38
CA PRO A 32 6.35 10.79 6.00
C PRO A 32 6.56 11.28 7.44
N LYS A 33 5.94 12.41 7.80
CA LYS A 33 6.00 12.99 9.16
C LYS A 33 4.97 12.39 10.11
N ILE A 34 3.87 11.84 9.58
CA ILE A 34 2.76 11.31 10.40
C ILE A 34 3.11 9.93 10.92
N GLU A 35 3.76 9.08 10.12
CA GLU A 35 4.17 7.74 10.54
C GLU A 35 4.94 7.73 11.87
N LYS A 36 5.79 8.74 12.11
CA LYS A 36 6.60 8.86 13.34
C LYS A 36 5.85 9.50 14.52
N ARG A 37 4.70 10.12 14.28
CA ARG A 37 3.95 10.90 15.27
C ARG A 37 2.70 10.19 15.78
N ILE A 38 2.21 9.18 15.08
CA ILE A 38 1.00 8.45 15.48
C ILE A 38 1.30 6.99 15.84
N PRO A 39 0.55 6.41 16.79
CA PRO A 39 0.61 4.99 17.08
C PRO A 39 0.35 4.11 15.85
N GLN A 40 1.04 2.96 15.78
CA GLN A 40 0.91 2.03 14.65
C GLN A 40 -0.50 1.42 14.52
N TYR A 41 -1.26 1.29 15.62
CA TYR A 41 -2.63 0.79 15.55
C TYR A 41 -3.58 1.74 14.79
N LEU A 42 -3.33 3.06 14.85
CA LEU A 42 -4.11 4.04 14.07
C LEU A 42 -3.79 3.93 12.58
N VAL A 43 -2.52 3.71 12.24
CA VAL A 43 -2.12 3.43 10.84
C VAL A 43 -2.79 2.14 10.34
N ALA A 44 -2.83 1.10 11.17
CA ALA A 44 -3.47 -0.17 10.81
C ALA A 44 -4.98 0.01 10.59
N SER A 45 -5.65 0.73 11.50
CA SER A 45 -7.07 1.08 11.38
C SER A 45 -7.36 1.90 10.13
N TYR A 46 -6.54 2.92 9.83
CA TYR A 46 -6.65 3.73 8.62
C TYR A 46 -6.49 2.92 7.33
N LEU A 47 -5.61 1.92 7.34
CA LEU A 47 -5.35 1.05 6.18
C LEU A 47 -6.34 -0.12 6.06
N GLY A 48 -7.26 -0.27 7.02
CA GLY A 48 -8.23 -1.36 7.09
C GLY A 48 -7.60 -2.73 7.36
N ILE A 49 -6.53 -2.77 8.15
CA ILE A 49 -5.77 -4.01 8.45
C ILE A 49 -5.49 -4.16 9.94
N THR A 50 -5.13 -5.36 10.37
CA THR A 50 -4.72 -5.60 11.75
C THR A 50 -3.30 -5.07 12.01
N LYS A 51 -3.01 -4.77 13.29
CA LYS A 51 -1.66 -4.37 13.73
C LYS A 51 -0.59 -5.40 13.34
N GLU A 52 -0.92 -6.69 13.40
CA GLU A 52 -0.02 -7.79 13.06
C GLU A 52 0.29 -7.81 11.56
N PHE A 53 -0.73 -7.57 10.74
CA PHE A 53 -0.55 -7.48 9.29
C PHE A 53 0.28 -6.25 8.91
N LEU A 54 0.07 -5.11 9.57
CA LEU A 54 0.92 -3.92 9.41
C LEU A 54 2.37 -4.23 9.79
N SER A 55 2.62 -4.88 10.92
CA SER A 55 3.97 -5.30 11.32
C SER A 55 4.62 -6.21 10.29
N LYS A 56 3.89 -7.20 9.76
CA LYS A 56 4.37 -8.09 8.70
C LYS A 56 4.77 -7.32 7.44
N ILE A 57 3.95 -6.34 7.03
CA ILE A 57 4.24 -5.46 5.88
C ILE A 57 5.52 -4.66 6.14
N LYS A 58 5.67 -4.07 7.32
CA LYS A 58 6.86 -3.30 7.70
C LYS A 58 8.13 -4.15 7.67
N SER A 59 8.09 -5.36 8.24
CA SER A 59 9.21 -6.31 8.21
C SER A 59 9.59 -6.72 6.79
N GLN A 60 8.60 -7.02 5.94
CA GLN A 60 8.84 -7.33 4.53
C GLN A 60 9.43 -6.16 3.74
N LEU A 61 9.09 -4.92 4.10
CA LEU A 61 9.65 -3.73 3.45
C LEU A 61 11.07 -3.45 3.91
N ALA A 62 11.38 -3.67 5.19
CA ALA A 62 12.73 -3.56 5.72
C ALA A 62 13.69 -4.59 5.10
N GLN A 63 13.22 -5.82 4.87
CA GLN A 63 14.03 -6.88 4.22
C GLN A 63 14.26 -6.65 2.72
N LYS A 64 13.37 -5.93 2.03
CA LYS A 64 13.48 -5.70 0.57
C LYS A 64 14.40 -4.51 0.21
N SER A 65 14.97 -3.84 1.21
CA SER A 65 15.96 -2.76 1.04
C SER A 65 17.40 -3.25 1.18
N GLN A 66 17.63 -4.57 1.18
CA GLN A 66 18.94 -5.22 1.17
C GLN A 66 19.14 -6.01 -0.12
#